data_AF-A0A2A6PPR6-F1
#
_entry.id   AF-A0A2A6PPR6-F1
#
_cell.length_a   1.000
_cell.length_b   1.000
_cell.length_c   1.000
_cell.angle_alpha   90.00
_cell.angle_beta   90.00
_cell.angle_gamma   90.00
#
_symmetry.space_group_name_H-M   'P 1'
#
loop_
_entity.id
_entity.type
_entity.pdbx_description
1 polymer ?
#
loop_
_entity_poly.entity_id
_entity_poly.type
_entity_poly.pdbx_seq_one_letter_code
_entity_poly.pdbx_strand_id
1 'polypeptide(L)'
;MKYLLIFVSALIFCVIAFGGFLYWKYSQLFPAPSSEVVQLTPEKRSVLERLRAEAKFQPHQFPPLGYTGAETPEDRVRATGAVDDVIDAVLAQPDGPVHARDVSRLIGKGMKQVFWLATEDRDRTAGYLVEVWYILGFKGPTGQFVSGSGFPKADGYSEPLPPGWIAPDRPRPIAP
;
A
#
# COMPACT_ATOMS: atom_id res chain seq x y z
N MET A 1 8.07 47.06 -19.45
CA MET A 1 8.21 46.26 -18.21
C MET A 1 6.89 45.93 -17.53
N LYS A 2 5.95 46.87 -17.33
CA LYS A 2 4.64 46.60 -16.71
C LYS A 2 3.83 45.49 -17.39
N TYR A 3 3.71 45.51 -18.72
CA TYR A 3 2.98 44.48 -19.47
C TYR A 3 3.68 43.11 -19.46
N LEU A 4 5.02 43.09 -19.43
CA LEU A 4 5.79 41.85 -19.29
C LEU A 4 5.55 41.22 -17.91
N LEU A 5 5.57 42.02 -16.84
CA LEU A 5 5.27 41.55 -15.48
C LEU A 5 3.84 40.99 -15.37
N ILE A 6 2.85 41.69 -15.93
CA ILE A 6 1.46 41.22 -15.94
C ILE A 6 1.35 39.88 -16.68
N PHE A 7 1.99 39.75 -17.85
CA PHE A 7 1.98 38.53 -18.63
C PHE A 7 2.63 37.36 -17.88
N VAL A 8 3.79 37.58 -17.26
CA VAL A 8 4.49 36.56 -16.46
C VAL A 8 3.65 36.15 -15.24
N SER A 9 3.04 37.11 -14.52
CA SER A 9 2.16 36.80 -13.39
C SER A 9 0.92 36.01 -13.83
N ALA A 10 0.31 36.36 -14.96
CA ALA A 10 -0.83 35.61 -15.51
C ALA A 10 -0.41 34.19 -15.91
N LEU A 11 0.76 34.02 -16.53
CA LEU A 11 1.30 32.71 -16.89
C LEU A 11 1.54 31.85 -15.65
N ILE A 12 2.17 32.40 -14.61
CA ILE A 12 2.40 31.71 -13.33
C ILE A 12 1.06 31.28 -12.71
N PHE A 13 0.07 32.16 -12.69
CA PHE A 13 -1.26 31.84 -12.18
C PHE A 13 -1.92 30.70 -12.96
N CYS A 14 -1.86 30.73 -14.30
CA CYS A 14 -2.36 29.66 -15.15
C CYS A 14 -1.66 28.32 -14.86
N VAL A 15 -0.34 28.32 -14.68
CA VAL A 15 0.43 27.11 -14.34
C VAL A 15 0.03 26.56 -12.98
N ILE A 16 -0.12 27.41 -11.96
CA ILE A 16 -0.54 26.99 -10.62
C ILE A 16 -1.98 26.43 -10.65
N ALA A 17 -2.90 27.12 -11.31
CA ALA A 17 -4.30 26.69 -11.43
C ALA A 17 -4.40 25.35 -12.17
N PHE A 18 -3.64 25.18 -13.27
CA PHE A 18 -3.59 23.93 -14.02
C PHE A 18 -2.97 22.80 -13.20
N GLY A 19 -1.86 23.06 -12.49
CA GLY A 19 -1.25 22.11 -11.57
C GLY A 19 -2.21 21.68 -10.45
N GLY A 20 -2.97 22.62 -9.89
CA GLY A 20 -4.00 22.33 -8.88
C GLY A 20 -5.14 21.48 -9.42
N PHE A 21 -5.60 21.74 -10.65
CA PHE A 21 -6.62 20.93 -11.32
C PHE A 21 -6.15 19.50 -11.57
N LEU A 22 -4.91 19.31 -12.06
CA LEU A 22 -4.32 18.00 -12.26
C LEU A 22 -4.17 17.23 -10.95
N TYR A 23 -3.69 17.90 -9.90
CA TYR A 23 -3.56 17.30 -8.57
C TYR A 23 -4.93 16.88 -8.01
N TRP A 24 -5.95 17.71 -8.15
CA TRP A 24 -7.31 17.37 -7.73
C TRP A 24 -7.84 16.14 -8.47
N LYS A 25 -7.70 16.09 -9.79
CA LYS A 25 -8.08 14.92 -10.59
C LYS A 25 -7.32 13.66 -10.20
N TYR A 26 -6.02 13.78 -9.93
CA TYR A 26 -5.21 12.67 -9.44
C TYR A 26 -5.68 12.19 -8.06
N SER A 27 -6.00 13.10 -7.14
CA SER A 27 -6.47 12.75 -5.79
C SER A 27 -7.82 11.99 -5.79
N GLN A 28 -8.66 12.20 -6.80
CA GLN A 28 -9.93 11.48 -6.98
C GLN A 28 -9.75 10.01 -7.36
N LEU A 29 -8.55 9.60 -7.79
CA LEU A 29 -8.25 8.19 -8.11
C LEU A 29 -8.06 7.34 -6.85
N PHE A 30 -7.86 7.97 -5.69
CA PHE A 30 -7.69 7.27 -4.43
C PHE A 30 -9.03 7.28 -3.67
N PRO A 31 -9.57 6.11 -3.31
CA PRO A 31 -10.77 6.06 -2.50
C PRO A 31 -10.48 6.62 -1.10
N ALA A 32 -11.49 7.17 -0.44
CA ALA A 32 -11.35 7.58 0.95
C ALA A 32 -11.01 6.34 1.80
N PRO A 33 -10.03 6.40 2.73
CA PRO A 33 -9.70 5.25 3.57
C PRO A 33 -10.89 4.86 4.45
N SER A 34 -11.05 3.55 4.66
CA SER A 34 -12.11 3.01 5.51
C SER A 34 -12.10 3.60 6.91
N SER A 35 -13.28 3.75 7.51
CA SER A 35 -13.47 4.13 8.92
C SER A 35 -13.64 2.93 9.85
N GLU A 36 -13.38 1.72 9.35
CA GLU A 36 -13.49 0.49 10.15
C GLU A 36 -12.59 0.49 11.37
N VAL A 37 -13.07 -0.23 12.38
CA VAL A 37 -12.31 -0.60 13.57
C VAL A 37 -12.38 -2.11 13.67
N VAL A 38 -11.22 -2.76 13.71
CA VAL A 38 -11.10 -4.21 13.84
C VAL A 38 -10.40 -4.53 15.15
N GLN A 39 -10.55 -5.76 15.63
CA GLN A 39 -9.82 -6.22 16.81
C GLN A 39 -8.50 -6.87 16.39
N LEU A 40 -7.38 -6.39 16.94
CA LEU A 40 -6.11 -7.11 16.94
C LEU A 40 -6.19 -8.18 18.03
N THR A 41 -6.23 -9.44 17.60
CA THR A 41 -6.30 -10.61 18.47
C THR A 41 -4.96 -11.35 18.45
N PRO A 42 -4.68 -12.22 19.44
CA PRO A 42 -3.47 -13.04 19.46
C PRO A 42 -3.27 -13.85 18.18
N GLU A 43 -4.35 -14.35 17.58
CA GLU A 43 -4.29 -15.10 16.33
C GLU A 43 -3.78 -14.21 15.18
N LYS A 44 -4.33 -12.99 15.04
CA LYS A 44 -3.86 -12.04 14.02
C LYS A 44 -2.42 -11.62 14.23
N ARG A 45 -2.00 -11.42 15.49
CA ARG A 45 -0.59 -11.17 15.81
C ARG A 45 0.31 -12.29 15.34
N SER A 46 -0.03 -13.53 15.67
CA SER A 46 0.78 -14.69 15.26
C SER A 46 0.91 -14.80 13.74
N VAL A 47 -0.11 -14.40 12.98
CA VAL A 47 -0.06 -14.36 11.52
C VAL A 47 0.85 -13.23 11.05
N LEU A 48 0.76 -12.03 11.64
CA LEU A 48 1.64 -10.90 11.35
C LEU A 48 3.11 -11.20 11.71
N GLU A 49 3.37 -11.87 12.82
CA GLU A 49 4.72 -12.29 13.23
C GLU A 49 5.32 -13.29 12.25
N ARG A 50 4.53 -14.25 11.75
CA ARG A 50 4.98 -15.14 10.67
C ARG A 50 5.23 -14.38 9.37
N LEU A 51 4.35 -13.45 9.00
CA LEU A 51 4.54 -12.59 7.83
C LEU A 51 5.82 -11.77 7.95
N ARG A 52 6.11 -11.24 9.15
CA ARG A 52 7.34 -10.52 9.47
C ARG A 52 8.57 -11.41 9.27
N ALA A 53 8.54 -12.65 9.74
CA ALA A 53 9.65 -13.60 9.63
C ALA A 53 9.88 -14.15 8.20
N GLU A 54 8.92 -13.97 7.28
CA GLU A 54 9.04 -14.46 5.91
C GLU A 54 10.25 -13.86 5.18
N ALA A 55 10.93 -14.70 4.40
CA ALA A 55 11.91 -14.25 3.41
C ALA A 55 11.19 -13.56 2.25
N LYS A 56 10.92 -12.26 2.42
CA LYS A 56 10.21 -11.44 1.43
C LYS A 56 11.05 -11.22 0.17
N PHE A 57 10.35 -10.90 -0.91
CA PHE A 57 10.93 -10.52 -2.20
C PHE A 57 11.89 -11.58 -2.79
N GLN A 58 11.63 -12.86 -2.50
CA GLN A 58 12.24 -13.97 -3.22
C GLN A 58 11.52 -14.19 -4.55
N PRO A 59 12.23 -14.61 -5.61
CA PRO A 59 11.60 -14.94 -6.87
C PRO A 59 10.56 -16.04 -6.70
N HIS A 60 9.42 -15.90 -7.36
CA HIS A 60 8.38 -16.93 -7.39
C HIS A 60 7.63 -16.94 -8.72
N GLN A 61 7.18 -18.12 -9.11
CA GLN A 61 6.45 -18.31 -10.37
C GLN A 61 4.98 -18.63 -10.06
N PHE A 62 4.22 -17.62 -9.62
CA PHE A 62 2.79 -17.73 -9.40
C PHE A 62 2.04 -16.96 -10.50
N PRO A 63 1.59 -17.62 -11.59
CA PRO A 63 0.85 -16.92 -12.65
C PRO A 63 -0.46 -16.32 -12.11
N PRO A 64 -0.89 -15.13 -12.60
CA PRO A 64 -0.19 -14.27 -13.56
C PRO A 64 0.85 -13.34 -12.90
N LEU A 65 0.94 -13.34 -11.57
CA LEU A 65 1.74 -12.42 -10.74
C LEU A 65 3.12 -13.01 -10.42
N GLY A 66 3.82 -13.52 -11.42
CA GLY A 66 5.22 -13.93 -11.24
C GLY A 66 6.04 -12.75 -10.70
N TYR A 67 7.01 -13.05 -9.84
CA TYR A 67 7.93 -12.05 -9.32
C TYR A 67 9.36 -12.56 -9.55
N THR A 68 10.20 -11.75 -10.20
CA THR A 68 11.57 -12.10 -10.58
C THR A 68 12.56 -11.96 -9.42
N GLY A 69 12.11 -11.40 -8.30
CA GLY A 69 12.98 -11.02 -7.19
C GLY A 69 13.31 -9.52 -7.25
N ALA A 70 13.80 -8.98 -6.14
CA ALA A 70 14.22 -7.58 -6.11
C ALA A 70 15.42 -7.34 -7.04
N GLU A 71 15.46 -6.18 -7.68
CA GLU A 71 16.49 -5.82 -8.66
C GLU A 71 17.90 -5.87 -8.04
N THR A 72 18.04 -5.40 -6.80
CA THR A 72 19.28 -5.42 -6.03
C THR A 72 19.07 -5.94 -4.60
N PRO A 73 20.13 -6.42 -3.93
CA PRO A 73 20.07 -6.75 -2.50
C PRO A 73 19.64 -5.57 -1.62
N GLU A 74 20.05 -4.35 -1.97
CA GLU A 74 19.71 -3.12 -1.26
C GLU A 74 18.22 -2.79 -1.39
N ASP A 75 17.66 -2.95 -2.59
CA ASP A 75 16.23 -2.76 -2.84
C ASP A 75 15.40 -3.79 -2.10
N ARG A 76 15.86 -5.05 -2.05
CA ARG A 76 15.25 -6.10 -1.23
C ARG A 76 15.20 -5.69 0.23
N VAL A 77 16.29 -5.17 0.80
CA VAL A 77 16.34 -4.74 2.20
C VAL A 77 15.39 -3.57 2.43
N ARG A 78 15.39 -2.57 1.54
CA ARG A 78 14.50 -1.41 1.64
C ARG A 78 13.03 -1.81 1.56
N ALA A 79 12.66 -2.66 0.60
CA ALA A 79 11.29 -3.12 0.42
C ALA A 79 10.82 -4.00 1.58
N THR A 80 11.69 -4.88 2.09
CA THR A 80 11.43 -5.69 3.29
C THR A 80 11.21 -4.79 4.51
N GLY A 81 12.10 -3.84 4.75
CA GLY A 81 11.98 -2.87 5.84
C GLY A 81 10.67 -2.06 5.77
N ALA A 82 10.26 -1.63 4.58
CA ALA A 82 9.01 -0.89 4.41
C ALA A 82 7.76 -1.70 4.81
N VAL A 83 7.77 -3.01 4.60
CA VAL A 83 6.68 -3.91 5.03
C VAL A 83 6.79 -4.18 6.54
N ASP A 84 7.98 -4.52 7.01
CA ASP A 84 8.22 -4.89 8.41
C ASP A 84 7.98 -3.71 9.36
N ASP A 85 8.32 -2.47 8.97
CA ASP A 85 8.01 -1.26 9.74
C ASP A 85 6.50 -1.10 9.99
N VAL A 86 5.67 -1.46 9.00
CA VAL A 86 4.20 -1.40 9.14
C VAL A 86 3.72 -2.51 10.07
N ILE A 87 4.26 -3.72 9.93
CA ILE A 87 3.93 -4.85 10.82
C ILE A 87 4.34 -4.53 12.26
N ASP A 88 5.56 -4.02 12.47
CA ASP A 88 6.10 -3.69 13.78
C ASP A 88 5.29 -2.58 14.46
N ALA A 89 4.86 -1.56 13.71
CA ALA A 89 3.99 -0.51 14.24
C ALA A 89 2.59 -1.02 14.62
N VAL A 90 2.08 -2.06 13.97
CA VAL A 90 0.82 -2.72 14.34
C VAL A 90 1.02 -3.61 15.56
N LEU A 91 2.07 -4.43 15.58
CA LEU A 91 2.38 -5.33 16.70
C LEU A 91 2.77 -4.58 17.98
N ALA A 92 3.27 -3.35 17.89
CA ALA A 92 3.58 -2.52 19.05
C ALA A 92 2.32 -2.00 19.80
N GLN A 93 1.16 -1.97 19.15
CA GLN A 93 -0.11 -1.64 19.82
C GLN A 93 -0.52 -2.80 20.72
N PRO A 94 -1.28 -2.60 21.82
CA PRO A 94 -1.85 -3.71 22.60
C PRO A 94 -2.95 -4.46 21.84
N ASP A 95 -3.33 -5.64 22.32
CA ASP A 95 -4.56 -6.30 21.84
C ASP A 95 -5.77 -5.40 22.04
N GLY A 96 -6.66 -5.39 21.05
CA GLY A 96 -7.85 -4.54 21.07
C GLY A 96 -8.08 -3.77 19.76
N PRO A 97 -8.79 -2.63 19.82
CA PRO A 97 -9.26 -1.94 18.63
C PRO A 97 -8.10 -1.31 17.85
N VAL A 98 -8.06 -1.59 16.55
CA VAL A 98 -7.16 -0.99 15.57
C VAL A 98 -7.98 -0.28 14.51
N HIS A 99 -7.66 0.99 14.26
CA HIS A 99 -8.38 1.82 13.30
C HIS A 99 -7.78 1.69 11.89
N ALA A 100 -8.64 1.49 10.89
CA ALA A 100 -8.26 1.42 9.48
C ALA A 100 -7.45 2.65 9.04
N ARG A 101 -7.80 3.84 9.52
CA ARG A 101 -7.10 5.10 9.19
C ARG A 101 -5.65 5.12 9.66
N ASP A 102 -5.35 4.53 10.81
CA ASP A 102 -4.00 4.52 11.35
C ASP A 102 -3.12 3.55 10.57
N VAL A 103 -3.64 2.36 10.27
CA VAL A 103 -2.96 1.37 9.42
C VAL A 103 -2.79 1.90 7.99
N SER A 104 -3.77 2.60 7.45
CA SER A 104 -3.70 3.26 6.14
C SER A 104 -2.55 4.27 6.09
N ARG A 105 -2.39 5.07 7.16
CA ARG A 105 -1.28 6.02 7.28
C ARG A 105 0.08 5.32 7.34
N LEU A 106 0.18 4.19 8.02
CA LEU A 106 1.39 3.37 8.07
C LEU A 106 1.73 2.81 6.68
N ILE A 107 0.76 2.23 5.98
CA ILE A 107 0.90 1.76 4.59
C ILE A 107 1.39 2.89 3.68
N GLY A 108 0.79 4.08 3.79
CA GLY A 108 1.21 5.24 3.01
C GLY A 108 2.65 5.67 3.29
N LYS A 109 3.15 5.51 4.52
CA LYS A 109 4.57 5.72 4.85
C LYS A 109 5.45 4.65 4.22
N GLY A 110 5.08 3.37 4.31
CA GLY A 110 5.81 2.27 3.68
C GLY A 110 5.93 2.46 2.15
N MET A 111 4.83 2.80 1.48
CA MET A 111 4.85 3.07 0.04
C MET A 111 5.74 4.25 -0.37
N LYS A 112 5.89 5.27 0.49
CA LYS A 112 6.84 6.37 0.24
C LYS A 112 8.29 5.92 0.33
N GLN A 113 8.62 4.96 1.19
CA GLN A 113 9.99 4.44 1.31
C GLN A 113 10.44 3.73 0.04
N VAL A 114 9.51 3.05 -0.65
CA VAL A 114 9.79 2.30 -1.87
C VAL A 114 9.50 3.06 -3.17
N PHE A 115 9.14 4.34 -3.10
CA PHE A 115 8.67 5.11 -4.27
C PHE A 115 9.64 5.08 -5.46
N TRP A 116 10.95 5.03 -5.19
CA TRP A 116 12.02 5.02 -6.19
C TRP A 116 12.48 3.63 -6.64
N LEU A 117 11.90 2.55 -6.09
CA LEU A 117 12.23 1.19 -6.51
C LEU A 117 11.62 0.87 -7.87
N ALA A 118 12.07 -0.22 -8.47
CA ALA A 118 11.47 -0.79 -9.66
C ALA A 118 9.96 -0.97 -9.50
N THR A 119 9.20 -0.84 -10.60
CA THR A 119 7.75 -1.00 -10.58
C THR A 119 7.33 -2.35 -10.00
N GLU A 120 8.04 -3.41 -10.36
CA GLU A 120 7.79 -4.76 -9.87
C GLU A 120 7.92 -4.86 -8.34
N ASP A 121 8.97 -4.25 -7.77
CA ASP A 121 9.23 -4.22 -6.33
C ASP A 121 8.20 -3.39 -5.57
N ARG A 122 7.77 -2.26 -6.15
CA ARG A 122 6.71 -1.42 -5.59
C ARG A 122 5.37 -2.14 -5.58
N ASP A 123 5.05 -2.87 -6.65
CA ASP A 123 3.82 -3.65 -6.74
C ASP A 123 3.85 -4.84 -5.77
N ARG A 124 4.99 -5.52 -5.64
CA ARG A 124 5.17 -6.59 -4.65
C ARG A 124 5.06 -6.06 -3.22
N THR A 125 5.65 -4.91 -2.94
CA THR A 125 5.52 -4.23 -1.63
C THR A 125 4.07 -3.91 -1.34
N ALA A 126 3.34 -3.33 -2.31
CA ALA A 126 1.93 -3.04 -2.16
C ALA A 126 1.11 -4.32 -1.90
N GLY A 127 1.44 -5.43 -2.54
CA GLY A 127 0.83 -6.73 -2.27
C GLY A 127 0.96 -7.17 -0.81
N TYR A 128 2.16 -7.07 -0.24
CA TYR A 128 2.38 -7.35 1.19
C TYR A 128 1.62 -6.38 2.11
N LEU A 129 1.54 -5.10 1.77
CA LEU A 129 0.82 -4.11 2.58
C LEU A 129 -0.71 -4.32 2.53
N VAL A 130 -1.25 -4.77 1.39
CA VAL A 130 -2.65 -5.24 1.30
C VAL A 130 -2.84 -6.52 2.10
N GLU A 131 -1.87 -7.42 2.09
CA GLU A 131 -1.91 -8.64 2.91
C GLU A 131 -2.01 -8.31 4.42
N VAL A 132 -1.22 -7.34 4.92
CA VAL A 132 -1.34 -6.84 6.30
C VAL A 132 -2.75 -6.29 6.58
N TRP A 133 -3.31 -5.52 5.65
CA TRP A 133 -4.67 -4.97 5.77
C TRP A 133 -5.72 -6.08 5.92
N TYR A 134 -5.60 -7.13 5.13
CA TYR A 134 -6.53 -8.26 5.14
C TYR A 134 -6.35 -9.16 6.36
N ILE A 135 -5.12 -9.41 6.82
CA ILE A 135 -4.85 -10.15 8.08
C ILE A 135 -5.53 -9.46 9.26
N LEU A 136 -5.50 -8.13 9.29
CA LEU A 136 -6.20 -7.36 10.32
C LEU A 136 -7.73 -7.45 10.20
N GLY A 137 -8.26 -7.84 9.04
CA GLY A 137 -9.68 -8.06 8.79
C GLY A 137 -10.42 -6.81 8.31
N PHE A 138 -9.71 -5.80 7.82
CA PHE A 138 -10.34 -4.65 7.20
C PHE A 138 -10.91 -5.01 5.83
N LYS A 139 -12.11 -4.53 5.54
CA LYS A 139 -12.87 -4.83 4.31
C LYS A 139 -12.98 -3.63 3.37
N GLY A 140 -12.79 -2.43 3.87
CA GLY A 140 -12.89 -1.23 3.06
C GLY A 140 -11.56 -0.82 2.43
N PRO A 141 -11.56 0.31 1.71
CA PRO A 141 -10.38 0.86 1.05
C PRO A 141 -9.25 1.19 2.01
N THR A 142 -8.04 0.88 1.58
CA THR A 142 -6.82 1.41 2.23
C THR A 142 -6.72 2.92 2.00
N GLY A 143 -7.24 3.43 0.88
CA GLY A 143 -7.04 4.81 0.42
C GLY A 143 -5.60 5.17 0.04
N GLN A 144 -4.71 4.17 -0.03
CA GLN A 144 -3.30 4.34 -0.42
C GLN A 144 -3.01 3.79 -1.83
N PHE A 145 -4.00 3.15 -2.45
CA PHE A 145 -3.88 2.56 -3.78
C PHE A 145 -4.98 3.09 -4.68
N VAL A 146 -4.62 3.33 -5.95
CA VAL A 146 -5.58 3.69 -7.00
C VAL A 146 -6.45 2.48 -7.34
N SER A 147 -7.71 2.75 -7.64
CA SER A 147 -8.74 1.74 -7.88
C SER A 147 -9.70 2.16 -9.00
N GLY A 148 -10.47 1.19 -9.52
CA GLY A 148 -11.43 1.39 -10.61
C GLY A 148 -11.12 0.54 -11.85
N SER A 149 -11.92 0.70 -12.91
CA SER A 149 -11.90 -0.19 -14.09
C SER A 149 -10.57 -0.24 -14.86
N GLY A 150 -9.68 0.74 -14.67
CA GLY A 150 -8.36 0.80 -15.29
C GLY A 150 -7.21 0.35 -14.37
N PHE A 151 -7.48 -0.05 -13.13
CA PHE A 151 -6.47 -0.35 -12.14
C PHE A 151 -6.62 -1.76 -11.58
N PRO A 152 -5.50 -2.45 -11.30
CA PRO A 152 -5.56 -3.83 -10.85
C PRO A 152 -6.02 -3.94 -9.39
N LYS A 153 -6.17 -2.87 -8.62
CA LYS A 153 -6.50 -2.95 -7.19
C LYS A 153 -7.95 -2.55 -6.94
N ALA A 154 -8.63 -3.38 -6.15
CA ALA A 154 -9.98 -3.14 -5.73
C ALA A 154 -10.06 -2.04 -4.66
N ASP A 155 -11.23 -1.41 -4.55
CA ASP A 155 -11.54 -0.44 -3.49
C ASP A 155 -11.55 -1.04 -2.09
N GLY A 156 -11.46 -2.35 -1.89
CA GLY A 156 -11.59 -2.95 -0.57
C GLY A 156 -11.40 -4.47 -0.62
N TYR A 157 -12.24 -5.18 0.12
CA TYR A 157 -12.33 -6.64 0.17
C TYR A 157 -12.92 -7.17 -1.14
N SER A 158 -12.11 -7.16 -2.18
CA SER A 158 -12.47 -7.68 -3.49
C SER A 158 -11.21 -8.03 -4.27
N GLU A 159 -11.38 -8.83 -5.31
CA GLU A 159 -10.28 -9.26 -6.16
C GLU A 159 -9.57 -8.08 -6.85
N PRO A 160 -8.26 -8.22 -7.10
CA PRO A 160 -7.42 -9.39 -6.83
C PRO A 160 -6.96 -9.46 -5.37
N LEU A 161 -7.03 -10.66 -4.82
CA LEU A 161 -6.49 -10.96 -3.50
C LEU A 161 -4.96 -10.89 -3.51
N PRO A 162 -4.30 -10.72 -2.34
CA PRO A 162 -2.86 -10.86 -2.28
C PRO A 162 -2.41 -12.22 -2.84
N PRO A 163 -1.23 -12.31 -3.48
CA PRO A 163 -0.78 -13.55 -4.12
C PRO A 163 -0.84 -14.76 -3.18
N GLY A 164 -1.47 -15.86 -3.62
CA GLY A 164 -1.61 -17.09 -2.82
C GLY A 164 -2.83 -17.14 -1.90
N TRP A 165 -3.59 -16.04 -1.78
CA TRP A 165 -4.88 -16.04 -1.09
C TRP A 165 -5.95 -16.65 -2.00
N ILE A 166 -6.79 -17.53 -1.44
CA ILE A 166 -7.88 -18.22 -2.16
C ILE A 166 -9.23 -17.53 -1.89
N ALA A 167 -9.36 -16.88 -0.75
CA ALA A 167 -10.52 -16.09 -0.35
C ALA A 167 -10.04 -14.96 0.56
N PRO A 168 -10.75 -13.83 0.63
CA PRO A 168 -10.26 -12.68 1.38
C PRO A 168 -10.24 -12.91 2.90
N ASP A 169 -10.95 -13.91 3.43
CA ASP A 169 -10.91 -14.36 4.83
C ASP A 169 -9.92 -15.52 5.07
N ARG A 170 -9.24 -15.98 4.02
CA ARG A 170 -8.29 -17.10 4.07
C ARG A 170 -6.91 -16.60 3.67
N PRO A 171 -6.08 -16.20 4.65
CA PRO A 171 -4.71 -15.84 4.36
C PRO A 171 -4.00 -17.00 3.68
N ARG A 172 -3.09 -16.67 2.77
CA ARG A 172 -2.22 -17.70 2.20
C ARG A 172 -1.46 -18.41 3.34
N PRO A 173 -1.13 -19.69 3.19
CA PRO A 173 -0.22 -20.35 4.11
C PRO A 173 1.12 -19.59 4.15
N ILE A 174 1.45 -19.03 5.31
CA ILE A 174 2.77 -18.50 5.60
C ILE A 174 3.50 -19.60 6.35
N ALA A 175 4.69 -19.98 5.86
CA ALA A 175 5.50 -21.02 6.48
C ALA A 175 5.67 -20.76 8.00
N PRO A 176 5.68 -21.81 8.82
CA PRO A 176 5.87 -21.68 10.27
C PRO A 176 7.23 -21.09 10.62
#